data_AF-X1SMC2-F1
#
_entry.id   AF-X1SMC2-F1
#
_cell.length_a   1.000
_cell.length_b   1.000
_cell.length_c   1.000
_cell.angle_alpha   90.00
_cell.angle_beta   90.00
_cell.angle_gamma   90.00
#
_symmetry.space_group_name_H-M   'P 1'
#
loop_
_entity.id
_entity.type
_entity.pdbx_description
1 polymer ?
#
loop_
_entity_poly.entity_id
_entity_poly.type
_entity_poly.pdbx_seq_one_letter_code
_entity_poly.pdbx_strand_id
1 'polypeptide(L)' 'MPATSEAQKTLFCIALSIKRGETLKTYSAQAAKIAEENDEETLREYCEAPVEKK' A
#
# COMPACT_ATOMS: atom_id res chain seq x y z
N MET A 1 -0.29 6.57 -10.12
CA MET A 1 -1.75 6.82 -10.25
C MET A 1 -2.28 7.14 -8.86
N PRO A 2 -3.23 8.07 -8.66
CA PRO A 2 -3.76 8.34 -7.33
C PRO A 2 -4.58 7.16 -6.81
N ALA A 3 -4.57 6.95 -5.49
CA ALA A 3 -5.48 5.98 -4.87
C ALA A 3 -6.93 6.44 -5.09
N THR A 4 -7.78 5.56 -5.61
CA THR A 4 -9.18 5.88 -5.93
C THR A 4 -10.09 5.99 -4.70
N SER A 5 -9.60 5.56 -3.54
CA SER A 5 -10.30 5.60 -2.26
C SER A 5 -9.31 5.59 -1.09
N GLU A 6 -9.72 6.16 0.06
CA GLU A 6 -8.94 6.13 1.31
C GLU A 6 -8.63 4.69 1.73
N ALA A 7 -9.56 3.76 1.55
CA ALA A 7 -9.34 2.34 1.88
C ALA A 7 -8.22 1.72 1.03
N GLN A 8 -8.15 2.11 -0.25
CA GLN A 8 -7.11 1.65 -1.15
C GLN A 8 -5.76 2.23 -0.74
N LYS A 9 -5.72 3.53 -0.42
CA LYS A 9 -4.53 4.20 0.12
C LYS A 9 -4.00 3.50 1.38
N THR A 10 -4.88 3.19 2.33
CA THR A 10 -4.51 2.45 3.54
C THR A 10 -3.93 1.07 3.22
N LEU A 11 -4.51 0.33 2.28
CA LEU A 11 -3.98 -0.95 1.81
C LEU A 11 -2.55 -0.84 1.27
N PHE A 12 -2.27 0.20 0.45
CA PHE A 12 -0.92 0.46 -0.08
C PHE A 12 0.06 0.89 1.02
N CYS A 13 -0.37 1.66 2.01
CA CYS A 13 0.46 2.01 3.17
C CYS A 13 0.79 0.78 4.04
N ILE A 14 -0.16 -0.13 4.24
CA ILE A 14 0.08 -1.39 4.94
C ILE A 14 1.05 -2.26 4.13
N ALA A 15 0.88 -2.32 2.80
CA ALA A 15 1.78 -3.04 1.92
C ALA A 15 3.22 -2.48 1.99
N LEU A 16 3.37 -1.15 2.03
CA LEU A 16 4.67 -0.50 2.25
C LEU A 16 5.31 -0.93 3.58
N SER A 17 4.53 -0.94 4.65
CA SER A 17 4.98 -1.35 5.99
C SER A 17 5.38 -2.83 6.02
N ILE A 18 4.67 -3.68 5.27
CA ILE A 18 5.03 -5.10 5.09
C ILE A 18 6.32 -5.24 4.29
N LYS A 19 6.50 -4.46 3.21
CA LYS A 19 7.72 -4.47 2.38
C LYS A 19 8.96 -4.11 3.21
N ARG A 20 8.82 -3.13 4.11
CA ARG A 20 9.86 -2.67 5.04
C ARG A 20 10.12 -3.64 6.20
N GLY A 21 9.29 -4.66 6.39
CA GLY A 21 9.39 -5.59 7.50
C GLY A 21 8.89 -5.05 8.84
N GLU A 22 8.25 -3.87 8.84
CA GLU A 22 7.64 -3.27 10.05
C GLU A 22 6.31 -3.92 10.40
N THR A 23 5.64 -4.54 9.41
CA THR A 23 4.36 -5.24 9.58
C THR A 23 4.46 -6.68 9.07
N LEU A 24 3.87 -7.62 9.81
CA LEU A 24 3.83 -9.03 9.39
C LEU A 24 2.89 -9.22 8.19
N LYS A 25 3.29 -10.07 7.23
CA LYS A 25 2.46 -10.45 6.07
C LYS A 25 1.09 -11.03 6.45
N THR A 26 0.98 -11.60 7.65
CA THR A 26 -0.28 -12.15 8.21
C THR A 26 -1.29 -11.08 8.61
N TYR A 27 -0.85 -9.81 8.76
CA TYR A 27 -1.74 -8.71 9.10
C TYR A 27 -2.80 -8.46 8.02
N SER A 28 -2.40 -8.60 6.75
CA SER A 28 -3.32 -8.54 5.61
C SER A 28 -2.74 -9.30 4.43
N ALA A 29 -3.43 -10.38 4.03
CA ALA A 29 -3.05 -11.17 2.86
C ALA A 29 -3.06 -10.33 1.57
N GLN A 30 -3.99 -9.38 1.47
CA GLN A 30 -4.11 -8.51 0.31
C GLN A 30 -2.97 -7.49 0.26
N ALA A 31 -2.62 -6.87 1.39
CA ALA A 31 -1.47 -5.97 1.47
C ALA A 31 -0.14 -6.69 1.26
N ALA A 32 -0.01 -7.93 1.75
CA ALA A 32 1.18 -8.74 1.51
C ALA A 32 1.37 -9.04 0.02
N LYS A 33 0.29 -9.36 -0.69
CA LYS A 33 0.35 -9.58 -2.15
C LYS A 33 0.74 -8.31 -2.90
N ILE A 34 0.16 -7.16 -2.54
CA ILE A 34 0.52 -5.85 -3.11
C ILE A 34 2.00 -5.54 -2.84
N ALA A 35 2.51 -5.85 -1.63
CA ALA A 35 3.91 -5.67 -1.28
C ALA A 35 4.85 -6.58 -2.07
N GLU A 36 4.41 -7.77 -2.48
CA GLU A 36 5.21 -8.66 -3.33
C GLU A 36 5.19 -8.22 -4.79
N GLU A 37 4.05 -7.74 -5.30
CA GLU A 37 3.85 -7.35 -6.70
C GLU A 37 4.37 -5.94 -7.03
N ASN A 38 4.66 -5.11 -6.03
CA ASN A 38 5.12 -3.73 -6.22
C ASN A 38 6.43 -3.45 -5.47
N ASP A 39 7.24 -2.55 -6.00
CA ASP A 39 8.45 -2.05 -5.36
C ASP A 39 8.13 -1.01 -4.28
N GLU A 40 9.07 -0.82 -3.35
CA GLU A 40 8.88 0.11 -2.22
C GLU A 40 8.55 1.54 -2.68
N GLU A 41 9.20 2.00 -3.75
CA GLU A 41 8.98 3.34 -4.31
C GLU A 41 7.53 3.51 -4.79
N THR A 42 7.02 2.54 -5.56
CA THR A 42 5.63 2.52 -6.01
C THR A 42 4.67 2.54 -4.82
N LEU A 43 4.89 1.68 -3.82
CA LEU A 43 4.03 1.63 -2.63
C LEU A 43 4.02 2.95 -1.86
N ARG A 44 5.18 3.62 -1.80
CA ARG A 44 5.33 4.94 -1.19
C ARG A 44 4.57 6.00 -1.97
N GLU A 45 4.70 6.03 -3.29
CA GLU A 45 3.94 6.95 -4.13
C GLU A 45 2.43 6.80 -3.91
N TYR A 46 1.90 5.58 -3.86
CA TYR A 46 0.48 5.36 -3.60
C TYR A 46 0.07 5.74 -2.17
N CYS A 47 0.94 5.51 -1.19
CA CYS A 47 0.67 5.87 0.20
C CYS A 47 0.77 7.38 0.47
N GLU A 48 1.59 8.11 -0.28
CA GLU A 48 1.73 9.57 -0.15
C GLU A 48 0.78 10.32 -1.10
N ALA A 49 0.33 9.69 -2.19
CA ALA A 49 -0.55 10.31 -3.17
C ALA A 49 -1.87 10.81 -2.56
N PRO A 50 -2.35 11.98 -3.00
CA PRO A 50 -3.67 12.46 -2.63
C PRO A 50 -4.75 11.52 -3.17
N VAL A 51 -5.79 11.28 -2.37
CA VAL A 51 -6.97 10.52 -2.79
C VAL A 51 -7.83 11.45 -3.64
N GLU A 52 -7.90 11.20 -4.95
CA GLU A 52 -8.87 11.89 -5.79
C GLU A 52 -10.25 11.27 -5.52
N LYS A 53 -11.10 12.00 -4.80
CA LYS A 53 -12.52 11.65 -4.67
C LYS A 53 -13.15 11.85 -6.04
N LYS A 54 -13.38 10.75 -6.76
CA LYS A 54 -14.17 10.74 -7.99
C LYS A 54 -15.66 10.66 -7.69
#